data_AF-A0A6A1VAD0-F1
#
_entry.id   AF-A0A6A1VAD0-F1
#
_cell.length_a   1.000
_cell.length_b   1.000
_cell.length_c   1.000
_cell.angle_alpha   90.00
_cell.angle_beta   90.00
_cell.angle_gamma   90.00
#
_symmetry.space_group_name_H-M   'P 1'
#
loop_
_entity.id
_entity.type
_entity.pdbx_description
1 polymer ?
#
loop_
_entity_poly.entity_id
_entity_poly.type
_entity_poly.pdbx_seq_one_letter_code
_entity_poly.pdbx_strand_id
1 'polypeptide(L)'
;MHNIFPGFPTKEAALADPSEEMHGETWKIMCDQWEEKGYKVKHMNICQRNAINRRELKVPHISNSKSLQNLRVEQEETMSLFAERDPLQSNLELAEEVFHEVLGHKSGHVKGLGLSTIPKPSRTSRSYHVTHLAKQGQIAQGVQEDQEVTSS
;
A
#
# COMPACT_ATOMS: atom_id res chain seq x y z
N MET A 1 13.28 -7.18 8.86
CA MET A 1 14.57 -6.46 8.71
C MET A 1 14.77 -5.27 9.64
N HIS A 2 13.94 -4.21 9.61
CA HIS A 2 14.08 -3.04 10.50
C HIS A 2 13.94 -3.40 12.01
N ASN A 3 13.39 -4.57 12.32
CA ASN A 3 13.30 -5.11 13.68
C ASN A 3 14.39 -6.14 14.00
N ILE A 4 15.17 -6.58 13.00
CA ILE A 4 16.13 -7.68 13.12
C ILE A 4 17.54 -7.11 13.25
N PHE A 5 17.98 -6.27 12.30
CA PHE A 5 19.34 -5.72 12.31
C PHE A 5 19.65 -4.85 13.54
N PRO A 6 18.74 -3.97 14.03
CA PRO A 6 19.00 -3.19 15.24
C PRO A 6 19.15 -4.02 16.52
N GLY A 7 18.79 -5.32 16.49
CA GLY A 7 19.05 -6.26 17.58
C GLY A 7 20.53 -6.66 17.67
N PHE A 8 21.32 -6.42 16.62
CA PHE A 8 22.75 -6.72 16.60
C PHE A 8 23.60 -5.49 16.90
N PRO A 9 24.60 -5.60 17.79
CA PRO A 9 25.47 -4.48 18.16
C PRO A 9 26.46 -4.12 17.05
N THR A 10 26.88 -5.10 16.24
CA THR A 10 27.82 -4.93 15.13
C THR A 10 27.40 -5.76 13.92
N LYS A 11 27.99 -5.45 12.76
CA LYS A 11 27.77 -6.20 11.53
C LYS A 11 28.26 -7.64 11.63
N GLU A 12 29.40 -7.86 12.29
CA GLU A 12 29.99 -9.18 12.47
C GLU A 12 29.06 -10.08 13.29
N ALA A 13 28.39 -9.52 14.30
CA ALA A 13 27.39 -10.24 15.08
C ALA A 13 26.16 -10.59 14.22
N ALA A 14 25.70 -9.68 13.35
CA ALA A 14 24.60 -9.95 12.43
C ALA A 14 24.96 -10.99 11.36
N LEU A 15 26.21 -11.03 10.90
CA LEU A 15 26.67 -12.03 9.93
C LEU A 15 26.89 -13.42 10.55
N ALA A 16 27.18 -13.49 11.85
CA ALA A 16 27.32 -14.74 12.60
C ALA A 16 25.98 -15.43 12.89
N ASP A 17 24.86 -14.68 12.85
CA ASP A 17 23.51 -15.16 13.09
C ASP A 17 22.56 -14.72 11.95
N PRO A 18 22.70 -15.32 10.75
CA PRO A 18 21.91 -14.94 9.59
C PRO A 18 20.45 -15.35 9.73
N SER A 19 19.55 -14.45 9.34
CA SER A 19 18.10 -14.68 9.37
C SER A 19 17.70 -15.90 8.52
N GLU A 20 17.04 -16.90 9.13
CA GLU A 20 16.57 -18.13 8.44
C GLU A 20 15.61 -17.85 7.26
N GLU A 21 14.86 -16.76 7.32
CA GLU A 21 13.91 -16.35 6.28
C GLU A 21 14.59 -15.80 5.01
N MET A 22 15.89 -15.49 5.06
CA MET A 22 16.58 -14.76 4.01
C MET A 22 17.78 -15.52 3.45
N HIS A 23 17.94 -15.47 2.13
CA HIS A 23 19.12 -16.01 1.47
C HIS A 23 20.39 -15.31 1.98
N GLY A 24 21.42 -16.09 2.33
CA GLY A 24 22.62 -15.58 3.01
C GLY A 24 23.38 -14.51 2.23
N GLU A 25 23.38 -14.57 0.89
CA GLU A 25 24.00 -13.54 0.06
C GLU A 25 23.24 -12.20 0.12
N THR A 26 21.91 -12.25 0.13
CA THR A 26 21.05 -11.08 0.29
C THR A 26 21.24 -10.47 1.69
N TRP A 27 21.32 -11.32 2.72
CA TRP A 27 21.62 -10.89 4.09
C TRP A 27 22.96 -10.15 4.19
N LYS A 28 24.00 -10.68 3.53
CA LYS A 28 25.33 -10.06 3.52
C LYS A 28 25.33 -8.67 2.88
N ILE A 29 24.73 -8.52 1.69
CA ILE A 29 24.61 -7.22 1.00
C ILE A 29 23.88 -6.19 1.89
N MET A 30 22.84 -6.64 2.60
CA MET A 30 22.08 -5.77 3.49
C MET A 30 22.87 -5.36 4.73
N CYS A 31 23.66 -6.28 5.30
CA CYS A 31 24.56 -5.98 6.42
C CYS A 31 25.64 -4.97 6.01
N ASP A 32 26.21 -5.12 4.82
CA ASP A 32 27.17 -4.16 4.24
C ASP A 32 26.54 -2.77 4.07
N GLN A 33 25.34 -2.71 3.50
CA GLN A 33 24.61 -1.45 3.29
C GLN A 33 24.26 -0.75 4.60
N TRP A 34 23.96 -1.50 5.66
CA TRP A 34 23.58 -0.92 6.96
C TRP A 34 24.76 -0.38 7.78
N GLU A 35 25.96 -0.93 7.56
CA GLU A 35 27.19 -0.44 8.16
C GLU A 35 27.70 0.85 7.50
N GLU A 36 27.29 1.12 6.26
CA GLU A 36 27.61 2.36 5.57
C GLU A 36 27.13 3.58 6.38
N LYS A 37 28.06 4.35 6.95
CA LYS A 37 27.77 5.47 7.86
C LYS A 37 26.76 6.46 7.27
N GLY A 38 26.85 6.72 5.96
CA GLY A 38 25.94 7.60 5.23
C GLY A 38 24.52 7.03 5.16
N TYR A 39 24.40 5.75 4.83
CA TYR A 39 23.12 5.04 4.81
C TYR A 39 22.48 5.00 6.19
N LYS A 40 23.23 4.63 7.24
CA LYS A 40 22.72 4.56 8.62
C LYS A 40 22.15 5.89 9.12
N VAL A 41 22.87 6.99 8.92
CA VAL A 41 22.43 8.34 9.33
C VAL A 41 21.20 8.78 8.54
N LYS A 42 21.24 8.62 7.20
CA LYS A 42 20.12 8.96 6.32
C LYS A 42 18.87 8.17 6.68
N HIS A 43 19.02 6.86 6.83
CA HIS A 43 17.95 5.93 7.14
C HIS A 43 17.35 6.23 8.52
N MET A 44 18.17 6.47 9.55
CA MET A 44 17.68 6.85 10.88
C MET A 44 16.90 8.16 10.87
N ASN A 45 17.35 9.17 10.12
CA ASN A 45 16.64 10.44 9.96
C ASN A 45 15.28 10.26 9.25
N ILE A 46 15.24 9.46 8.18
CA ILE A 46 13.99 9.13 7.46
C ILE A 46 13.02 8.41 8.39
N CYS A 47 13.47 7.44 9.18
CA CYS A 47 12.61 6.68 10.09
C CYS A 47 12.04 7.56 11.21
N GLN A 48 12.86 8.45 11.78
CA GLN A 48 12.39 9.42 12.76
C GLN A 48 11.33 10.36 12.18
N ARG A 49 11.59 10.93 10.98
CA ARG A 49 10.61 11.77 10.27
C ARG A 49 9.34 11.02 9.95
N ASN A 50 9.43 9.76 9.50
CA ASN A 50 8.27 8.93 9.21
C ASN A 50 7.46 8.61 10.47
N ALA A 51 8.10 8.39 11.61
CA ALA A 51 7.42 8.19 12.88
C ALA A 51 6.65 9.45 13.32
N ILE A 52 7.25 10.63 13.20
CA ILE A 52 6.60 11.91 13.48
C ILE A 52 5.43 12.13 12.51
N ASN A 53 5.66 11.99 11.21
CA ASN A 53 4.62 12.15 10.19
C ASN A 53 3.43 11.21 10.43
N ARG A 54 3.69 9.98 10.88
CA ARG A 54 2.62 9.02 11.24
C ARG A 54 1.83 9.45 12.48
N ARG A 55 2.47 10.10 13.46
CA ARG A 55 1.80 10.64 14.65
C ARG A 55 0.95 11.87 14.31
N GLU A 56 1.40 12.69 13.37
CA GLU A 56 0.71 13.91 12.92
C GLU A 56 -0.43 13.64 11.90
N LEU A 57 -0.62 12.39 11.49
CA LEU A 57 -1.74 12.00 10.64
C LEU A 57 -3.06 12.12 11.41
N LYS A 58 -3.82 13.19 11.11
CA LYS A 58 -5.17 13.43 11.68
C LYS A 58 -6.18 12.34 11.32
N VAL A 59 -5.97 11.66 10.19
CA VAL A 59 -6.75 10.50 9.78
C VAL A 59 -5.80 9.32 9.81
N PRO A 60 -6.08 8.25 10.59
CA PRO A 60 -5.31 7.02 10.49
C PRO A 60 -5.53 6.46 9.08
N HIS A 61 -4.57 6.70 8.17
CA HIS A 61 -4.49 5.96 6.94
C HIS A 61 -4.01 4.55 7.29
N ILE A 62 -4.96 3.73 7.71
CA ILE A 62 -4.81 2.28 7.63
C ILE A 62 -5.08 2.01 6.16
N SER A 63 -4.01 1.75 5.39
CA SER A 63 -4.18 1.10 4.10
C SER A 63 -4.72 -0.28 4.44
N ASN A 64 -6.03 -0.39 4.56
CA ASN A 64 -6.72 -1.59 5.02
C ASN A 64 -6.75 -2.62 3.89
N SER A 65 -5.67 -2.70 3.11
CA SER A 65 -5.38 -3.87 2.30
C SER A 65 -5.14 -5.00 3.28
N LYS A 66 -6.16 -5.82 3.50
CA LYS A 66 -5.95 -7.17 4.04
C LYS A 66 -4.82 -7.81 3.22
N SER A 67 -3.91 -8.53 3.85
CA SER A 67 -2.88 -9.26 3.11
C SER A 67 -3.55 -10.16 2.07
N LEU A 68 -2.89 -10.40 0.93
CA LEU A 68 -3.41 -11.31 -0.09
C LEU A 68 -3.68 -12.71 0.48
N GLN A 69 -2.91 -13.12 1.50
CA GLN A 69 -3.12 -14.38 2.22
C GLN A 69 -4.44 -14.37 2.99
N ASN A 70 -4.73 -13.31 3.76
CA ASN A 70 -5.99 -13.23 4.51
C ASN A 70 -7.21 -13.20 3.57
N LEU A 71 -7.09 -12.53 2.42
CA LEU A 71 -8.16 -12.54 1.41
C LEU A 71 -8.42 -13.93 0.84
N ARG A 72 -7.37 -14.73 0.63
CA ARG A 72 -7.50 -16.11 0.15
C ARG A 72 -8.13 -17.01 1.20
N VAL A 73 -7.70 -16.90 2.46
CA VAL A 73 -8.27 -17.66 3.58
C VAL A 73 -9.76 -17.35 3.72
N GLU A 74 -10.15 -16.07 3.75
CA GLU A 74 -11.56 -15.66 3.84
C GLU A 74 -12.38 -16.17 2.64
N GLN A 75 -11.79 -16.18 1.44
CA GLN A 75 -12.45 -16.73 0.25
C GLN A 75 -12.65 -18.24 0.36
N GLU A 76 -11.63 -18.99 0.78
CA GLU A 76 -11.70 -20.44 0.98
C GLU A 76 -12.72 -20.83 2.06
N GLU A 77 -12.74 -20.10 3.18
CA GLU A 77 -13.72 -20.28 4.26
C GLU A 77 -15.16 -20.00 3.77
N THR A 78 -15.36 -18.92 3.02
CA THR A 78 -16.66 -18.57 2.43
C THR A 78 -17.13 -19.69 1.50
N MET A 79 -16.25 -20.19 0.63
CA MET A 79 -16.57 -21.28 -0.29
C MET A 79 -16.88 -22.59 0.44
N SER A 80 -16.17 -22.89 1.52
CA SER A 80 -16.42 -24.08 2.36
C SER A 80 -17.79 -24.01 3.01
N LEU A 81 -18.14 -22.88 3.64
CA LEU A 81 -19.42 -22.71 4.31
C LEU A 81 -20.60 -22.78 3.32
N PHE A 82 -20.45 -22.26 2.11
CA PHE A 82 -21.46 -22.44 1.06
C PHE A 82 -21.56 -23.89 0.57
N ALA A 83 -20.46 -24.64 0.53
CA ALA A 83 -20.46 -26.05 0.12
C ALA A 83 -21.08 -26.98 1.17
N GLU A 84 -20.99 -26.63 2.46
CA GLU A 84 -21.65 -27.35 3.56
C GLU A 84 -23.16 -27.08 3.61
N ARG A 85 -23.61 -25.92 3.12
CA ARG A 85 -25.01 -25.52 3.11
C ARG A 85 -25.75 -26.10 1.89
N ASP A 86 -27.08 -26.20 2.00
CA ASP A 86 -27.92 -26.79 0.94
C ASP A 86 -27.81 -25.96 -0.37
N PRO A 87 -27.35 -26.54 -1.48
CA PRO A 87 -27.22 -25.86 -2.77
C PRO A 87 -28.55 -25.31 -3.32
N LEU A 88 -29.69 -25.80 -2.82
CA LEU A 88 -31.03 -25.33 -3.21
C LEU A 88 -31.46 -24.07 -2.44
N GLN A 89 -30.75 -23.71 -1.37
CA GLN A 89 -31.05 -22.55 -0.53
C GLN A 89 -30.13 -21.36 -0.85
N SER A 90 -29.95 -21.00 -2.12
CA SER A 90 -29.23 -19.77 -2.50
C SER A 90 -30.09 -18.52 -2.26
N ASN A 91 -30.33 -18.16 -1.00
CA ASN A 91 -31.07 -16.95 -0.64
C ASN A 91 -30.13 -15.89 -0.03
N LEU A 92 -30.57 -14.63 -0.04
CA LEU A 92 -29.78 -13.49 0.41
C LEU A 92 -29.46 -13.56 1.91
N GLU A 93 -30.39 -14.05 2.73
CA GLU A 93 -30.22 -14.18 4.18
C GLU A 93 -29.12 -15.19 4.53
N LEU A 94 -29.05 -16.31 3.80
CA LEU A 94 -28.00 -17.32 3.94
C LEU A 94 -26.64 -16.73 3.57
N ALA A 95 -26.58 -15.94 2.50
CA ALA A 95 -25.35 -15.26 2.10
C ALA A 95 -24.91 -14.25 3.17
N GLU A 96 -25.83 -13.44 3.70
CA GLU A 96 -25.55 -12.51 4.80
C GLU A 96 -25.03 -13.24 6.04
N GLU A 97 -25.61 -14.39 6.39
CA GLU A 97 -25.17 -15.21 7.51
C GLU A 97 -23.73 -15.73 7.30
N VAL A 98 -23.44 -16.31 6.13
CA VAL A 98 -22.08 -16.78 5.78
C VAL A 98 -21.08 -15.62 5.82
N PHE A 99 -21.45 -14.45 5.27
CA PHE A 99 -20.59 -13.28 5.32
C PHE A 99 -20.38 -12.77 6.75
N HIS A 100 -21.39 -12.84 7.61
CA HIS A 100 -21.23 -12.50 9.03
C HIS A 100 -20.38 -13.51 9.79
N GLU A 101 -20.43 -14.78 9.42
CA GLU A 101 -19.58 -15.83 9.99
C GLU A 101 -18.10 -15.64 9.62
N VAL A 102 -17.81 -15.38 8.35
CA VAL A 102 -16.42 -15.20 7.85
C VAL A 102 -15.86 -13.82 8.18
N LEU A 103 -16.63 -12.75 7.95
CA LEU A 103 -16.14 -11.36 8.05
C LEU A 103 -16.48 -10.69 9.39
N GLY A 104 -17.37 -11.31 10.18
CA GLY A 104 -17.90 -10.77 11.43
C GLY A 104 -19.04 -9.76 11.24
N HIS A 105 -19.75 -9.45 12.33
CA HIS A 105 -20.67 -8.31 12.41
C HIS A 105 -19.90 -7.00 12.58
N LYS A 106 -19.25 -6.51 11.52
CA LYS A 106 -18.67 -5.16 11.50
C LYS A 106 -19.61 -4.21 10.77
N SER A 107 -20.58 -3.63 11.50
CA SER A 107 -21.34 -2.50 10.98
C SER A 107 -20.37 -1.33 10.70
N GLY A 108 -20.20 -0.99 9.42
CA GLY A 108 -19.37 0.13 8.99
C GLY A 108 -18.22 -0.17 8.03
N HIS A 109 -18.18 -1.34 7.37
CA HIS A 109 -17.10 -1.67 6.44
C HIS A 109 -17.59 -2.02 5.02
N VAL A 110 -17.84 -0.97 4.23
CA VAL A 110 -17.36 -0.96 2.84
C VAL A 110 -16.37 0.19 2.74
N LYS A 111 -15.10 -0.10 3.04
CA LYS A 111 -13.99 0.83 2.83
C LYS A 111 -13.05 0.17 1.83
N GLY A 112 -13.38 0.33 0.55
CA GLY A 112 -12.73 -0.40 -0.54
C GLY A 112 -13.37 -0.25 -1.92
N LEU A 113 -14.54 0.38 -2.05
CA LEU A 113 -15.02 0.82 -3.36
C LEU A 113 -14.42 2.20 -3.64
N GLY A 114 -13.38 2.21 -4.45
CA GLY A 114 -12.66 3.40 -4.91
C GLY A 114 -13.59 4.47 -5.47
N LEU A 115 -13.98 5.41 -4.60
CA LEU A 115 -14.45 6.76 -4.92
C LEU A 115 -13.92 7.73 -3.86
N SER A 116 -12.68 7.56 -3.40
CA SER A 116 -12.00 8.72 -2.82
C SER A 116 -11.86 9.75 -3.92
N THR A 117 -12.55 10.88 -3.78
CA THR A 117 -12.19 12.09 -4.52
C THR A 117 -10.69 12.27 -4.34
N ILE A 118 -9.91 12.13 -5.42
CA ILE A 118 -8.49 12.45 -5.39
C ILE A 118 -8.44 13.90 -4.89
N PRO A 119 -7.90 14.17 -3.69
CA PRO A 119 -7.85 15.53 -3.20
C PRO A 119 -7.06 16.33 -4.22
N LYS A 120 -7.59 17.50 -4.62
CA LYS A 120 -6.86 18.38 -5.55
C LYS A 120 -5.44 18.55 -5.00
N PRO A 121 -4.40 18.22 -5.78
CA PRO A 121 -3.05 18.24 -5.26
C PRO A 121 -2.72 19.67 -4.78
N SER A 122 -2.09 19.77 -3.60
CA SER A 122 -1.62 21.06 -3.09
C SER A 122 -0.74 21.76 -4.12
N ARG A 123 -0.78 23.10 -4.18
CA ARG A 123 -0.03 23.91 -5.16
C ARG A 123 1.49 23.69 -5.12
N THR A 124 2.00 23.12 -4.02
CA THR A 124 3.41 22.79 -3.82
C THR A 124 3.75 21.32 -4.12
N SER A 125 2.75 20.50 -4.45
CA SER A 125 2.94 19.07 -4.74
C SER A 125 3.45 18.86 -6.16
N ARG A 126 4.36 17.89 -6.34
CA ARG A 126 4.83 17.45 -7.66
C ARG A 126 3.68 17.07 -8.60
N SER A 127 2.62 16.45 -8.06
CA SER A 127 1.43 16.08 -8.83
C SER A 127 0.69 17.32 -9.39
N TYR A 128 0.60 18.40 -8.62
CA TYR A 128 0.01 19.66 -9.08
C TYR A 128 0.80 20.23 -10.27
N HIS A 129 2.13 20.27 -10.18
CA HIS A 129 2.97 20.75 -11.29
C HIS A 129 2.80 19.92 -12.56
N VAL A 130 2.76 18.59 -12.44
CA VAL A 130 2.56 17.69 -13.58
C VAL A 130 1.20 17.91 -14.23
N THR A 131 0.12 17.98 -13.43
CA THR A 131 -1.24 18.24 -13.98
C THR A 131 -1.35 19.61 -14.64
N HIS A 132 -0.70 20.63 -14.09
CA HIS A 132 -0.70 21.98 -14.66
C HIS A 132 0.06 22.04 -15.99
N LEU A 133 1.23 21.42 -16.07
CA LEU A 133 2.01 21.32 -17.31
C LEU A 133 1.26 20.53 -18.40
N ALA A 134 0.63 19.41 -18.02
CA ALA A 134 -0.18 18.62 -18.95
C ALA A 134 -1.36 19.42 -19.51
N LYS A 135 -2.05 20.20 -18.66
CA LYS A 135 -3.15 21.07 -19.08
C LYS A 135 -2.67 22.18 -20.03
N GLN A 136 -1.50 22.77 -19.78
CA GLN A 136 -0.93 23.76 -20.70
C GLN A 136 -0.53 23.15 -22.06
N GLY A 137 0.01 21.93 -22.07
CA GLY A 137 0.33 21.21 -23.31
C GLY A 137 -0.90 20.90 -24.15
N GLN A 138 -2.00 20.46 -23.53
CA GLN A 138 -3.28 20.22 -24.21
C GLN A 138 -3.90 21.50 -24.78
N ILE A 139 -3.82 22.61 -24.03
CA ILE A 139 -4.28 23.92 -24.53
C ILE A 139 -3.43 24.37 -25.72
N ALA A 140 -2.12 24.17 -25.68
CA ALA A 140 -1.23 24.51 -26.80
C ALA A 140 -1.49 23.63 -28.04
N GLN A 141 -1.82 22.35 -27.87
CA GLN A 141 -2.16 21.44 -28.97
C GLN A 141 -3.53 21.75 -29.59
N GLY A 142 -4.56 22.06 -28.79
CA GLY A 142 -5.88 22.44 -29.30
C GLY A 142 -5.88 23.77 -30.06
N VAL A 143 -5.04 24.73 -29.66
CA VAL A 143 -4.88 26.01 -30.39
C VAL A 143 -4.20 25.80 -31.77
N GLN A 144 -3.47 24.71 -31.94
CA GLN A 144 -2.76 24.43 -33.20
C GLN A 144 -3.64 23.70 -34.23
N GLU A 145 -4.61 22.89 -33.78
CA GLU A 145 -5.60 22.25 -34.66
C GLU A 145 -6.66 23.24 -35.19
N ASP A 146 -7.04 24.26 -34.41
CA ASP A 146 -8.03 25.27 -34.84
C ASP A 146 -7.49 26.28 -35.87
N GLN A 147 -6.17 26.39 -36.04
CA GLN A 147 -5.58 27.28 -37.05
C GLN A 147 -5.45 26.62 -38.44
N GLU A 148 -5.47 25.29 -38.55
CA GLU A 148 -5.33 24.59 -39.85
C GLU A 148 -6.65 24.50 -40.63
N VAL A 149 -7.81 24.63 -39.97
CA VAL A 149 -9.14 24.48 -40.60
C VAL A 149 -9.64 25.76 -41.29
N THR A 150 -8.99 26.92 -41.07
CA THR A 150 -9.44 28.21 -41.64
C THR A 150 -8.66 28.69 -42.87
N SER A 151 -7.73 27.88 -43.40
CA SER A 151 -7.01 28.17 -44.64
C SER A 151 -7.29 27.08 -45.69
N SER A 152 -8.49 27.09 -46.27
CA SER A 152 -8.81 26.37 -47.52
C SER A 152 -9.86 27.14 -48.31
#